data_AF-A0A970NLA1-F1
#
_entry.id   AF-A0A970NLA1-F1
#
_cell.length_a   1.000
_cell.length_b   1.000
_cell.length_c   1.000
_cell.angle_alpha   90.00
_cell.angle_beta   90.00
_cell.angle_gamma   90.00
#
_symmetry.space_group_name_H-M   'P 1'
#
loop_
_entity.id
_entity.type
_entity.pdbx_description
1 polymer ?
#
loop_
_entity_poly.entity_id
_entity_poly.type
_entity_poly.pdbx_seq_one_letter_code
_entity_poly.pdbx_strand_id
1 'polypeptide(L)'
;MRRVGSVCVALLIACTAAKAGFEARSALIQGDQVVLRGLATPGSEIPRVWDGDSELEVLGLEWLDMPPRVIFVVDSSGSSGRLHRLLRGAAGEFLNQWPQAEAALVAFGSDADVIVPPTEDHAALLAGFGALKPIGKNSISSGVGLGLTLAEGHPRAIMVVLTDGFDTPGAVPLSIASGGAQCLDVPIYSLGIGNRVEMPLLEELASTSGGRARAIETPLEAGPRLAELASLLDEREARVRARLVSTEPLTLHRLSVGPAPDEDAILTAYGPWPEGEGAVTLPVLAVDGSDAGTPILVSVGEAPVAFGRSSAAIVAPATDLTLAPAVAPLPEPLEVRIAPGESVMLPPLELGGISVTGPELGLTDGTPVMLLADGEPMLLLSTHEWADVLPGVYQAEVRTSPVWRSEAVSVEAGQRVEIAAPELGDLVVEVSGPDGELIPTTVRLFTEDGDPAGVARAGRARSLPAGLYRVVVPVPPERTLDVEVTAGQVNTVALTDYGHLRITAHGPFGEALDLGLAVHDTDGVLLLTGRTGRDLPLRAGQYSITVGSVPPYEFCPVEVQPGGRTDEDLRVFGGLYVAGGAGGRYRLEEAETGRLIGRFLVGETLVLVAGEYAIEAAAGDLPPLPVNIRAGMVSRIDLP
;
A
#
# COMPACT_ATOMS: atom_id res chain seq x y z
N MET A 1 25.14 -4.76 17.65
CA MET A 1 24.14 -5.80 17.37
C MET A 1 24.04 -6.78 18.55
N ARG A 2 23.24 -6.43 19.55
CA ARG A 2 22.73 -7.37 20.57
C ARG A 2 21.21 -7.38 20.38
N ARG A 3 20.65 -8.54 20.07
CA ARG A 3 19.19 -8.73 19.98
C ARG A 3 18.61 -8.45 21.37
N VAL A 4 17.91 -7.33 21.50
CA VAL A 4 17.01 -7.08 22.63
C VAL A 4 15.80 -7.98 22.41
N GLY A 5 15.49 -8.79 23.40
CA GLY A 5 14.42 -9.77 23.34
C GLY A 5 13.06 -9.08 23.27
N SER A 6 12.27 -9.42 22.26
CA SER A 6 10.82 -9.27 22.30
C SER A 6 10.29 -10.06 23.49
N VAL A 7 9.91 -9.36 24.56
CA VAL A 7 8.89 -9.86 25.47
C VAL A 7 7.58 -9.51 24.78
N CYS A 8 6.96 -10.53 24.18
CA CYS A 8 5.63 -10.40 23.61
C CYS A 8 4.64 -10.04 24.72
N VAL A 9 3.98 -8.89 24.62
CA VAL A 9 2.71 -8.64 25.30
C VAL A 9 1.73 -9.69 24.78
N ALA A 10 1.44 -10.69 25.61
CA ALA A 10 0.67 -11.86 25.23
C ALA A 10 -0.83 -11.54 25.21
N LEU A 11 -1.28 -11.08 24.05
CA LEU A 11 -2.33 -11.71 23.23
C LEU A 11 -3.63 -12.10 23.95
N LEU A 12 -4.64 -11.23 23.87
CA LEU A 12 -6.06 -11.60 24.03
C LEU A 12 -6.49 -12.49 22.85
N ILE A 13 -6.42 -13.81 23.02
CA ILE A 13 -7.13 -14.76 22.14
C ILE A 13 -8.51 -14.99 22.74
N ALA A 14 -9.51 -14.28 22.25
CA ALA A 14 -10.92 -14.60 22.47
C ALA A 14 -11.28 -15.86 21.67
N CYS A 15 -11.02 -17.05 22.24
CA CYS A 15 -11.57 -18.31 21.73
C CYS A 15 -12.82 -18.69 22.53
N THR A 16 -13.89 -18.98 21.79
CA THR A 16 -15.24 -19.21 22.27
C THR A 16 -15.39 -20.55 23.01
N ALA A 17 -15.76 -20.51 24.30
CA ALA A 17 -16.34 -21.64 25.01
C ALA A 17 -17.82 -21.36 25.35
N ALA A 18 -18.72 -21.55 24.38
CA ALA A 18 -20.18 -21.47 24.57
C ALA A 18 -20.74 -22.68 25.36
N LYS A 19 -20.00 -23.25 26.34
CA LYS A 19 -20.37 -24.48 27.04
C LYS A 19 -21.25 -24.25 28.29
N ALA A 20 -21.42 -23.01 28.75
CA ALA A 20 -22.12 -22.69 30.00
C ALA A 20 -23.18 -21.58 29.89
N GLY A 21 -23.70 -21.30 28.68
CA GLY A 21 -24.71 -20.26 28.49
C GLY A 21 -24.19 -18.82 28.65
N PHE A 22 -22.88 -18.61 28.85
CA PHE A 22 -22.23 -17.32 28.85
C PHE A 22 -20.91 -17.39 28.06
N GLU A 23 -20.75 -16.51 27.08
CA GLU A 23 -19.51 -16.30 26.32
C GLU A 23 -18.82 -15.05 26.86
N ALA A 24 -17.81 -15.23 27.72
CA ALA A 24 -17.02 -14.12 28.24
C ALA A 24 -16.15 -13.52 27.14
N ARG A 25 -16.04 -12.19 27.12
CA ARG A 25 -15.34 -11.43 26.08
C ARG A 25 -14.30 -10.46 26.62
N SER A 26 -14.57 -9.86 27.77
CA SER A 26 -13.60 -9.05 28.50
C SER A 26 -13.65 -9.38 29.99
N ALA A 27 -12.56 -9.08 30.68
CA ALA A 27 -12.41 -9.25 32.11
C ALA A 27 -11.70 -8.04 32.70
N LEU A 28 -12.25 -7.49 33.78
CA LEU A 28 -11.65 -6.39 34.53
C LEU A 28 -11.70 -6.71 36.03
N ILE A 29 -10.76 -6.15 36.79
CA ILE A 29 -10.76 -6.24 38.25
C ILE A 29 -11.21 -4.91 38.83
N GLN A 30 -12.23 -4.96 39.69
CA GLN A 30 -12.79 -3.81 40.39
C GLN A 30 -12.84 -4.12 41.89
N GLY A 31 -11.95 -3.50 42.65
CA GLY A 31 -11.79 -3.83 44.07
C GLY A 31 -11.45 -5.31 44.26
N ASP A 32 -12.24 -6.02 45.07
CA ASP A 32 -12.06 -7.45 45.35
C ASP A 32 -12.83 -8.38 44.37
N GLN A 33 -13.30 -7.84 43.23
CA GLN A 33 -14.15 -8.56 42.29
C GLN A 33 -13.54 -8.62 40.90
N VAL A 34 -13.74 -9.75 40.23
CA VAL A 34 -13.65 -9.82 38.77
C VAL A 34 -15.01 -9.50 38.16
N VAL A 35 -15.00 -8.67 37.13
CA VAL A 35 -16.15 -8.34 36.30
C VAL A 35 -15.89 -8.85 34.90
N LEU A 36 -16.65 -9.87 34.50
CA LEU A 36 -16.61 -10.45 33.17
C LEU A 36 -17.76 -9.88 32.35
N ARG A 37 -17.48 -9.25 31.21
CA ARG A 37 -18.52 -8.85 30.24
C ARG A 37 -18.56 -9.84 29.10
N GLY A 38 -19.75 -10.14 28.60
CA GLY A 38 -19.93 -11.15 27.58
C GLY A 38 -21.36 -11.26 27.07
N LEU A 39 -21.62 -12.36 26.36
CA LEU A 39 -22.95 -12.70 25.86
C LEU A 39 -23.54 -13.87 26.65
N ALA A 40 -24.63 -13.61 27.36
CA ALA A 40 -25.46 -14.61 28.01
C ALA A 40 -26.52 -15.18 27.07
N THR A 41 -26.94 -16.40 27.32
CA THR A 41 -28.10 -17.03 26.69
C THR A 41 -29.28 -16.84 27.63
N PRO A 42 -30.37 -16.15 27.20
CA PRO A 42 -31.53 -15.94 28.05
C PRO A 42 -32.06 -17.25 28.65
N GLY A 43 -32.26 -17.26 29.97
CA GLY A 43 -32.74 -18.43 30.72
C GLY A 43 -31.67 -19.48 31.06
N SER A 44 -30.39 -19.26 30.74
CA SER A 44 -29.31 -20.13 31.23
C SER A 44 -29.06 -19.94 32.72
N GLU A 45 -28.48 -20.98 33.36
CA GLU A 45 -27.94 -20.84 34.71
C GLU A 45 -26.78 -19.83 34.74
N ILE A 46 -26.53 -19.25 35.92
CA ILE A 46 -25.38 -18.37 36.14
C ILE A 46 -24.11 -19.22 35.93
N PRO A 47 -23.16 -18.77 35.10
CA PRO A 47 -22.01 -19.58 34.77
C PRO A 47 -21.02 -19.65 35.95
N ARG A 48 -20.28 -20.76 36.04
CA ARG A 48 -19.16 -20.89 36.98
C ARG A 48 -17.93 -20.17 36.41
N VAL A 49 -17.22 -19.48 37.28
CA VAL A 49 -16.03 -18.68 36.93
C VAL A 49 -14.81 -19.28 37.64
N TRP A 50 -13.69 -19.34 36.95
CA TRP A 50 -12.44 -19.90 37.43
C TRP A 50 -11.31 -18.89 37.29
N ASP A 51 -10.37 -18.90 38.25
CA ASP A 51 -9.06 -18.26 38.17
C ASP A 51 -7.98 -19.33 38.30
N GLY A 52 -7.33 -19.64 37.17
CA GLY A 52 -6.57 -20.88 37.02
C GLY A 52 -7.43 -22.09 37.36
N ASP A 53 -6.99 -22.86 38.35
CA ASP A 53 -7.70 -24.05 38.84
C ASP A 53 -8.70 -23.75 39.97
N SER A 54 -8.80 -22.49 40.42
CA SER A 54 -9.63 -22.10 41.56
C SER A 54 -10.99 -21.60 41.10
N GLU A 55 -12.07 -22.22 41.58
CA GLU A 55 -13.42 -21.71 41.33
C GLU A 55 -13.68 -20.46 42.18
N LEU A 56 -14.22 -19.41 41.54
CA LEU A 56 -14.58 -18.16 42.18
C LEU A 56 -16.04 -18.18 42.66
N GLU A 57 -16.30 -17.50 43.78
CA GLU A 57 -17.67 -17.29 44.25
C GLU A 57 -18.37 -16.27 43.35
N VAL A 58 -19.33 -16.73 42.54
CA VAL A 58 -20.11 -15.87 41.66
C VAL A 58 -21.14 -15.09 42.47
N LEU A 59 -21.03 -13.76 42.42
CA LEU A 59 -21.87 -12.82 43.15
C LEU A 59 -23.19 -12.53 42.41
N GLY A 60 -23.19 -12.64 41.09
CA GLY A 60 -24.40 -12.48 40.27
C GLY A 60 -24.14 -12.27 38.79
N LEU A 61 -25.24 -12.24 38.04
CA LEU A 61 -25.30 -11.90 36.61
C LEU A 61 -26.22 -10.68 36.45
N GLU A 62 -25.74 -9.67 35.72
CA GLU A 62 -26.40 -8.39 35.46
C GLU A 62 -26.57 -8.23 33.94
N TRP A 63 -27.81 -8.07 33.46
CA TRP A 63 -28.08 -7.77 32.05
C TRP A 63 -27.82 -6.29 31.78
N LEU A 64 -27.19 -5.97 30.65
CA LEU A 64 -27.00 -4.57 30.22
C LEU A 64 -28.21 -4.11 29.42
N ASP A 65 -29.32 -3.86 30.11
CA ASP A 65 -30.63 -3.53 29.53
C ASP A 65 -30.86 -2.03 29.26
N MET A 66 -29.87 -1.18 29.54
CA MET A 66 -29.92 0.24 29.19
C MET A 66 -29.57 0.49 27.71
N PRO A 67 -30.10 1.56 27.08
CA PRO A 67 -29.68 1.97 25.74
C PRO A 67 -28.16 2.21 25.68
N PRO A 68 -27.47 1.71 24.64
CA PRO A 68 -26.03 1.94 24.51
C PRO A 68 -25.72 3.31 23.93
N ARG A 69 -24.48 3.76 24.14
CA ARG A 69 -23.85 4.77 23.29
C ARG A 69 -23.07 4.07 22.18
N VAL A 70 -23.40 4.36 20.94
CA VAL A 70 -22.81 3.75 19.74
C VAL A 70 -21.91 4.77 19.05
N ILE A 71 -20.63 4.47 18.93
CA ILE A 71 -19.65 5.37 18.33
C ILE A 71 -19.21 4.76 17.01
N PHE A 72 -19.65 5.35 15.90
CA PHE A 72 -19.22 4.96 14.57
C PHE A 72 -17.89 5.65 14.26
N VAL A 73 -16.87 4.87 13.94
CA VAL A 73 -15.55 5.33 13.50
C VAL A 73 -15.41 4.91 12.05
N VAL A 74 -15.45 5.88 11.13
CA VAL A 74 -15.66 5.61 9.70
C VAL A 74 -14.53 6.19 8.86
N ASP A 75 -14.00 5.35 7.98
CA ASP A 75 -12.98 5.72 6.99
C ASP A 75 -13.51 6.78 6.02
N SER A 76 -12.77 7.88 5.91
CA SER A 76 -13.07 9.00 5.00
C SER A 76 -11.99 9.23 3.95
N SER A 77 -11.16 8.23 3.61
CA SER A 77 -10.16 8.37 2.54
C SER A 77 -10.77 8.52 1.15
N GLY A 78 -9.93 8.97 0.19
CA GLY A 78 -10.29 9.32 -1.18
C GLY A 78 -11.11 8.28 -2.00
N SER A 79 -11.17 7.00 -1.59
CA SER A 79 -11.95 5.94 -2.24
C SER A 79 -13.41 5.78 -1.76
N SER A 80 -13.80 6.47 -0.67
CA SER A 80 -14.97 6.12 0.14
C SER A 80 -16.29 6.82 -0.23
N GLY A 81 -16.33 7.75 -1.20
CA GLY A 81 -17.54 8.56 -1.45
C GLY A 81 -18.82 7.77 -1.82
N ARG A 82 -18.69 6.63 -2.51
CA ARG A 82 -19.82 5.71 -2.76
C ARG A 82 -20.13 4.82 -1.54
N LEU A 83 -19.10 4.51 -0.76
CA LEU A 83 -19.17 3.72 0.46
C LEU A 83 -19.96 4.45 1.55
N HIS A 84 -19.73 5.75 1.76
CA HIS A 84 -20.44 6.54 2.78
C HIS A 84 -21.95 6.48 2.69
N ARG A 85 -22.51 6.52 1.47
CA ARG A 85 -23.96 6.41 1.27
C ARG A 85 -24.51 5.04 1.69
N LEU A 86 -23.76 3.98 1.46
CA LEU A 86 -24.16 2.62 1.83
C LEU A 86 -24.02 2.41 3.34
N LEU A 87 -22.94 2.92 3.95
CA LEU A 87 -22.74 2.90 5.39
C LEU A 87 -23.79 3.72 6.14
N ARG A 88 -24.26 4.84 5.57
CA ARG A 88 -25.40 5.60 6.09
C ARG A 88 -26.65 4.73 6.22
N GLY A 89 -26.96 3.95 5.20
CA GLY A 89 -28.11 3.03 5.23
C GLY A 89 -27.93 1.96 6.31
N ALA A 90 -26.75 1.36 6.37
CA ALA A 90 -26.40 0.33 7.35
C ALA A 90 -26.45 0.83 8.80
N ALA A 91 -25.93 2.03 9.07
CA ALA A 91 -26.01 2.67 10.39
C ALA A 91 -27.45 2.99 10.78
N GLY A 92 -28.29 3.41 9.82
CA GLY A 92 -29.72 3.62 10.06
C GLY A 92 -30.45 2.33 10.43
N GLU A 93 -30.18 1.23 9.72
CA GLU A 93 -30.73 -0.10 10.05
C GLU A 93 -30.27 -0.58 11.43
N PHE A 94 -29.01 -0.35 11.79
CA PHE A 94 -28.45 -0.65 13.11
C PHE A 94 -29.20 0.10 14.22
N LEU A 95 -29.33 1.42 14.07
CA LEU A 95 -29.92 2.28 15.10
C LEU A 95 -31.45 2.13 15.23
N ASN A 96 -32.13 1.65 14.19
CA ASN A 96 -33.55 1.31 14.30
C ASN A 96 -33.82 0.20 15.34
N GLN A 97 -32.83 -0.65 15.63
CA GLN A 97 -32.93 -1.66 16.69
C GLN A 97 -32.82 -1.02 18.08
N TRP A 98 -32.17 0.14 18.19
CA TRP A 98 -31.99 0.89 19.44
C TRP A 98 -32.44 2.35 19.31
N PRO A 99 -33.76 2.62 19.27
CA PRO A 99 -34.28 3.98 19.03
C PRO A 99 -33.87 5.02 20.09
N GLN A 100 -33.43 4.58 21.26
CA GLN A 100 -32.99 5.42 22.38
C GLN A 100 -31.46 5.43 22.56
N ALA A 101 -30.70 4.77 21.67
CA ALA A 101 -29.25 4.81 21.74
C ALA A 101 -28.74 6.22 21.43
N GLU A 102 -27.78 6.69 22.21
CA GLU A 102 -26.95 7.82 21.78
C GLU A 102 -26.02 7.34 20.67
N ALA A 103 -25.90 8.10 19.59
CA ALA A 103 -24.99 7.80 18.50
C ALA A 103 -24.02 8.95 18.27
N ALA A 104 -22.76 8.61 17.99
CA ALA A 104 -21.72 9.54 17.60
C ALA A 104 -21.07 9.08 16.29
N LEU A 105 -20.53 10.04 15.53
CA LEU A 105 -19.80 9.78 14.30
C LEU A 105 -18.44 10.45 14.36
N VAL A 106 -17.39 9.62 14.29
CA VAL A 106 -16.02 10.02 14.07
C VAL A 106 -15.64 9.63 12.64
N ALA A 107 -15.11 10.59 11.89
CA ALA A 107 -14.45 10.31 10.62
C ALA A 107 -12.95 10.30 10.86
N PHE A 108 -12.24 9.36 10.23
CA PHE A 108 -10.78 9.39 10.24
C PHE A 108 -10.22 9.50 8.83
N GLY A 109 -9.16 10.29 8.74
CA GLY A 109 -8.51 10.77 7.53
C GLY A 109 -7.00 10.95 7.79
N SER A 110 -6.47 12.14 7.46
CA SER A 110 -5.19 12.59 8.04
C SER A 110 -5.31 12.81 9.55
N ASP A 111 -6.38 13.47 9.97
CA ASP A 111 -6.80 13.65 11.35
C ASP A 111 -8.07 12.83 11.62
N ALA A 112 -8.34 12.58 12.90
CA ALA A 112 -9.63 12.09 13.33
C ALA A 112 -10.50 13.28 13.76
N ASP A 113 -11.72 13.35 13.26
CA ASP A 113 -12.67 14.43 13.53
C ASP A 113 -13.98 13.89 14.10
N VAL A 114 -14.48 14.56 15.15
CA VAL A 114 -15.85 14.35 15.62
C VAL A 114 -16.81 15.08 14.68
N ILE A 115 -17.45 14.34 13.79
CA ILE A 115 -18.45 14.87 12.85
C ILE A 115 -19.79 15.09 13.55
N VAL A 116 -20.16 14.16 14.42
CA VAL A 116 -21.39 14.23 15.23
C VAL A 116 -21.05 13.79 16.66
N PRO A 117 -21.14 14.68 17.67
CA PRO A 117 -21.00 14.28 19.06
C PRO A 117 -22.17 13.38 19.50
N PRO A 118 -22.06 12.64 20.62
CA PRO A 118 -23.13 11.76 21.10
C PRO A 118 -24.50 12.44 21.15
N THR A 119 -25.48 11.87 20.47
CA THR A 119 -26.85 12.40 20.40
C THR A 119 -27.88 11.30 20.16
N GLU A 120 -29.10 11.46 20.69
CA GLU A 120 -30.26 10.61 20.35
C GLU A 120 -30.89 11.02 19.00
N ASP A 121 -30.51 12.15 18.40
CA ASP A 121 -30.99 12.56 17.07
C ASP A 121 -30.29 11.76 15.96
N HIS A 122 -30.82 10.57 15.68
CA HIS A 122 -30.31 9.71 14.62
C HIS A 122 -30.42 10.35 13.23
N ALA A 123 -31.34 11.29 13.02
CA ALA A 123 -31.43 11.99 11.75
C ALA A 123 -30.23 12.91 11.54
N ALA A 124 -29.76 13.58 12.60
CA ALA A 124 -28.52 14.36 12.59
C ALA A 124 -27.30 13.47 12.31
N LEU A 125 -27.20 12.29 12.94
CA LEU A 125 -26.14 11.32 12.66
C LEU A 125 -26.14 10.90 11.18
N LEU A 126 -27.29 10.49 10.65
CA LEU A 126 -27.43 10.07 9.26
C LEU A 126 -27.16 11.23 8.28
N ALA A 127 -27.43 12.47 8.66
CA ALA A 127 -27.02 13.64 7.89
C ALA A 127 -25.49 13.81 7.90
N GLY A 128 -24.84 13.58 9.05
CA GLY A 128 -23.38 13.57 9.21
C GLY A 128 -22.69 12.59 8.26
N PHE A 129 -23.19 11.36 8.15
CA PHE A 129 -22.69 10.38 7.16
C PHE A 129 -22.79 10.89 5.70
N GLY A 130 -23.83 11.67 5.38
CA GLY A 130 -24.00 12.26 4.05
C GLY A 130 -23.10 13.47 3.78
N ALA A 131 -22.54 14.07 4.83
CA ALA A 131 -21.65 15.23 4.76
C ALA A 131 -20.16 14.84 4.78
N LEU A 132 -19.84 13.56 4.98
CA LEU A 132 -18.48 13.05 4.90
C LEU A 132 -17.87 13.37 3.53
N LYS A 133 -16.67 13.93 3.55
CA LYS A 133 -15.90 14.21 2.34
C LYS A 133 -14.72 13.25 2.31
N PRO A 134 -14.46 12.61 1.15
CA PRO A 134 -13.24 11.84 0.97
C PRO A 134 -12.01 12.78 1.08
N ILE A 135 -11.31 12.78 2.20
CA ILE A 135 -10.15 13.63 2.46
C ILE A 135 -9.08 12.81 3.20
N GLY A 136 -7.84 12.87 2.71
CA GLY A 136 -6.69 12.43 3.47
C GLY A 136 -6.47 10.91 3.52
N LYS A 137 -5.77 10.49 4.58
CA LYS A 137 -5.16 9.16 4.80
C LYS A 137 -6.05 8.29 5.69
N ASN A 138 -5.54 7.19 6.20
CA ASN A 138 -6.29 6.23 7.01
C ASN A 138 -5.53 5.93 8.30
N SER A 139 -5.79 6.65 9.40
CA SER A 139 -5.34 6.18 10.72
C SER A 139 -6.52 5.67 11.53
N ILE A 140 -6.72 4.37 11.50
CA ILE A 140 -7.78 3.67 12.25
C ILE A 140 -7.57 3.89 13.75
N SER A 141 -6.33 3.77 14.23
CA SER A 141 -5.99 3.98 15.64
C SER A 141 -6.27 5.40 16.11
N SER A 142 -6.05 6.42 15.28
CA SER A 142 -6.41 7.81 15.59
C SER A 142 -7.92 8.01 15.68
N GLY A 143 -8.68 7.42 14.75
CA GLY A 143 -10.14 7.38 14.81
C GLY A 143 -10.68 6.71 16.07
N VAL A 144 -10.11 5.56 16.43
CA VAL A 144 -10.46 4.82 17.66
C VAL A 144 -10.10 5.63 18.91
N GLY A 145 -8.89 6.20 18.97
CA GLY A 145 -8.43 7.01 20.09
C GLY A 145 -9.36 8.20 20.36
N LEU A 146 -9.76 8.92 19.32
CA LEU A 146 -10.74 9.99 19.45
C LEU A 146 -12.13 9.46 19.83
N GLY A 147 -12.57 8.35 19.23
CA GLY A 147 -13.83 7.71 19.58
C GLY A 147 -13.91 7.31 21.06
N LEU A 148 -12.82 6.84 21.66
CA LEU A 148 -12.77 6.47 23.09
C LEU A 148 -13.01 7.66 24.00
N THR A 149 -12.59 8.87 23.61
CA THR A 149 -12.92 10.09 24.36
C THR A 149 -14.41 10.41 24.38
N LEU A 150 -15.17 9.91 23.39
CA LEU A 150 -16.64 10.02 23.36
C LEU A 150 -17.33 8.90 24.12
N ALA A 151 -16.62 7.80 24.42
CA ALA A 151 -17.12 6.68 25.20
C ALA A 151 -17.03 6.93 26.71
N GLU A 152 -16.06 7.75 27.12
CA GLU A 152 -15.74 8.04 28.51
C GLU A 152 -16.99 8.40 29.33
N GLY A 153 -17.13 7.77 30.51
CA GLY A 153 -18.23 8.00 31.45
C GLY A 153 -19.57 7.33 31.08
N HIS A 154 -19.72 6.71 29.90
CA HIS A 154 -20.95 6.01 29.55
C HIS A 154 -20.92 4.54 29.99
N PRO A 155 -21.91 4.04 30.76
CA PRO A 155 -21.87 2.70 31.36
C PRO A 155 -21.96 1.54 30.35
N ARG A 156 -22.48 1.84 29.16
CA ARG A 156 -22.64 0.90 28.03
C ARG A 156 -22.26 1.57 26.72
N ALA A 157 -20.97 1.76 26.48
CA ALA A 157 -20.47 2.23 25.18
C ALA A 157 -20.08 1.06 24.28
N ILE A 158 -20.27 1.23 22.98
CA ILE A 158 -19.90 0.29 21.92
C ILE A 158 -19.26 1.10 20.79
N MET A 159 -18.15 0.60 20.25
CA MET A 159 -17.51 1.21 19.10
C MET A 159 -17.69 0.33 17.86
N VAL A 160 -18.02 0.96 16.73
CA VAL A 160 -18.17 0.30 15.43
C VAL A 160 -17.21 0.94 14.45
N VAL A 161 -16.16 0.22 14.05
CA VAL A 161 -15.14 0.68 13.12
C VAL A 161 -15.45 0.17 11.72
N LEU A 162 -15.51 1.06 10.73
CA LEU A 162 -15.83 0.76 9.34
C LEU A 162 -14.70 1.27 8.43
N THR A 163 -14.02 0.40 7.69
CA THR A 163 -12.89 0.78 6.80
C THR A 163 -12.84 -0.05 5.52
N ASP A 164 -12.35 0.53 4.43
CA ASP A 164 -12.13 -0.13 3.13
C ASP A 164 -10.65 -0.26 2.73
N GLY A 165 -9.72 0.16 3.60
CA GLY A 165 -8.32 0.34 3.24
C GLY A 165 -7.28 -0.11 4.27
N PHE A 166 -6.02 0.11 3.89
CA PHE A 166 -4.85 -0.10 4.74
C PHE A 166 -4.74 1.01 5.77
N ASP A 167 -4.15 0.69 6.92
CA ASP A 167 -3.83 1.67 7.94
C ASP A 167 -2.55 2.42 7.56
N THR A 168 -2.42 3.62 8.10
CA THR A 168 -1.28 4.48 7.90
C THR A 168 -0.86 5.08 9.23
N PRO A 169 0.44 5.34 9.44
CA PRO A 169 0.91 5.96 10.69
C PRO A 169 0.15 7.25 10.99
N GLY A 170 -0.53 7.28 12.13
CA GLY A 170 -1.22 8.45 12.66
C GLY A 170 -0.72 8.82 14.06
N ALA A 171 -1.29 9.88 14.62
CA ALA A 171 -0.86 10.43 15.90
C ALA A 171 -1.13 9.50 17.10
N VAL A 172 -2.17 8.67 17.03
CA VAL A 172 -2.48 7.69 18.08
C VAL A 172 -1.91 6.32 17.70
N PRO A 173 -0.98 5.75 18.49
CA PRO A 173 -0.52 4.38 18.30
C PRO A 173 -1.60 3.35 18.62
N LEU A 174 -1.50 2.19 17.99
CA LEU A 174 -2.36 1.04 18.26
C LEU A 174 -2.40 0.64 19.74
N SER A 175 -1.25 0.66 20.43
CA SER A 175 -1.17 0.30 21.85
C SER A 175 -1.99 1.24 22.75
N ILE A 176 -2.00 2.55 22.45
CA ILE A 176 -2.81 3.53 23.19
C ILE A 176 -4.30 3.32 22.91
N ALA A 177 -4.67 3.10 21.64
CA ALA A 177 -6.05 2.85 21.24
C ALA A 177 -6.60 1.54 21.87
N SER A 178 -5.88 0.44 21.75
CA SER A 178 -6.27 -0.86 22.32
C SER A 178 -6.31 -0.83 23.85
N GLY A 179 -5.32 -0.23 24.50
CA GLY A 179 -5.28 -0.08 25.96
C GLY A 179 -6.42 0.80 26.49
N GLY A 180 -6.74 1.90 25.80
CA GLY A 180 -7.86 2.76 26.16
C GLY A 180 -9.21 2.05 26.05
N ALA A 181 -9.41 1.26 25.00
CA ALA A 181 -10.62 0.45 24.83
C ALA A 181 -10.77 -0.61 25.93
N GLN A 182 -9.65 -1.20 26.38
CA GLN A 182 -9.64 -2.14 27.49
C GLN A 182 -9.99 -1.44 28.82
N CYS A 183 -9.37 -0.31 29.15
CA CYS A 183 -9.65 0.43 30.39
C CYS A 183 -11.10 0.88 30.49
N LEU A 184 -11.66 1.37 29.38
CA LEU A 184 -13.03 1.88 29.34
C LEU A 184 -14.08 0.77 29.18
N ASP A 185 -13.69 -0.51 29.08
CA ASP A 185 -14.57 -1.64 28.76
C ASP A 185 -15.42 -1.35 27.50
N VAL A 186 -14.81 -0.86 26.41
CA VAL A 186 -15.52 -0.47 25.19
C VAL A 186 -15.25 -1.51 24.09
N PRO A 187 -16.16 -2.46 23.82
CA PRO A 187 -15.97 -3.43 22.77
C PRO A 187 -15.95 -2.78 21.39
N ILE A 188 -14.91 -3.09 20.61
CA ILE A 188 -14.70 -2.60 19.24
C ILE A 188 -15.16 -3.66 18.23
N TYR A 189 -16.20 -3.34 17.47
CA TYR A 189 -16.66 -4.17 16.36
C TYR A 189 -16.19 -3.58 15.03
N SER A 190 -15.27 -4.28 14.38
CA SER A 190 -14.63 -3.81 13.15
C SER A 190 -15.19 -4.53 11.93
N LEU A 191 -15.63 -3.76 10.92
CA LEU A 191 -15.99 -4.28 9.59
C LEU A 191 -15.01 -3.75 8.54
N GLY A 192 -14.17 -4.66 8.05
CA GLY A 192 -13.29 -4.43 6.91
C GLY A 192 -14.02 -4.71 5.60
N ILE A 193 -13.98 -3.79 4.66
CA ILE A 193 -14.74 -3.85 3.41
C ILE A 193 -13.80 -4.04 2.22
N GLY A 194 -13.99 -5.10 1.46
CA GLY A 194 -13.16 -5.45 0.32
C GLY A 194 -11.91 -6.24 0.72
N ASN A 195 -10.90 -6.23 -0.15
CA ASN A 195 -9.71 -7.11 -0.05
C ASN A 195 -8.41 -6.36 0.30
N ARG A 196 -8.50 -5.08 0.66
CA ARG A 196 -7.35 -4.21 0.97
C ARG A 196 -7.22 -3.87 2.46
N VAL A 197 -7.98 -4.56 3.29
CA VAL A 197 -8.05 -4.27 4.73
C VAL A 197 -7.01 -5.06 5.50
N GLU A 198 -6.37 -4.40 6.46
CA GLU A 198 -5.45 -5.03 7.41
C GLU A 198 -6.23 -5.76 8.51
N MET A 199 -6.72 -6.96 8.19
CA MET A 199 -7.44 -7.77 9.16
C MET A 199 -6.68 -8.04 10.47
N PRO A 200 -5.35 -8.29 10.49
CA PRO A 200 -4.62 -8.47 11.74
C PRO A 200 -4.75 -7.26 12.70
N LEU A 201 -4.67 -6.04 12.17
CA LEU A 201 -4.85 -4.80 12.95
C LEU A 201 -6.27 -4.70 13.52
N LEU A 202 -7.28 -4.96 12.69
CA LEU A 202 -8.68 -4.92 13.13
C LEU A 202 -8.98 -5.99 14.17
N GLU A 203 -8.41 -7.18 14.00
CA GLU A 203 -8.51 -8.30 14.94
C GLU A 203 -7.84 -7.98 16.26
N GLU A 204 -6.68 -7.31 16.26
CA GLU A 204 -5.99 -6.86 17.48
C GLU A 204 -6.79 -5.82 18.27
N LEU A 205 -7.33 -4.79 17.60
CA LEU A 205 -8.23 -3.81 18.22
C LEU A 205 -9.49 -4.47 18.82
N ALA A 206 -10.10 -5.37 18.05
CA ALA A 206 -11.33 -6.03 18.45
C ALA A 206 -11.10 -7.04 19.58
N SER A 207 -10.05 -7.85 19.53
CA SER A 207 -9.80 -8.88 20.54
C SER A 207 -9.42 -8.29 21.89
N THR A 208 -8.65 -7.19 21.90
CA THR A 208 -8.22 -6.54 23.14
C THR A 208 -9.39 -5.93 23.91
N SER A 209 -10.44 -5.52 23.20
CA SER A 209 -11.63 -4.87 23.76
C SER A 209 -12.82 -5.81 24.03
N GLY A 210 -12.69 -7.11 23.71
CA GLY A 210 -13.82 -8.05 23.77
C GLY A 210 -14.84 -7.87 22.64
N GLY A 211 -14.46 -7.17 21.57
CA GLY A 211 -15.24 -7.03 20.34
C GLY A 211 -14.95 -8.12 19.31
N ARG A 212 -15.27 -7.86 18.04
CA ARG A 212 -15.00 -8.78 16.91
C ARG A 212 -14.67 -8.01 15.63
N ALA A 213 -13.71 -8.53 14.87
CA ALA A 213 -13.42 -8.06 13.52
C ALA A 213 -13.98 -9.01 12.47
N ARG A 214 -14.45 -8.47 11.34
CA ARG A 214 -14.94 -9.27 10.21
C ARG A 214 -14.68 -8.55 8.89
N ALA A 215 -14.23 -9.32 7.90
CA ALA A 215 -14.19 -8.85 6.51
C ALA A 215 -15.53 -9.12 5.81
N ILE A 216 -15.96 -8.17 4.98
CA ILE A 216 -17.06 -8.31 4.02
C ILE A 216 -16.55 -8.00 2.61
N GLU A 217 -17.09 -8.69 1.60
CA GLU A 217 -16.62 -8.50 0.22
C GLU A 217 -17.13 -7.19 -0.37
N THR A 218 -18.38 -6.85 -0.05
CA THR A 218 -19.05 -5.67 -0.62
C THR A 218 -19.63 -4.76 0.47
N PRO A 219 -19.64 -3.43 0.25
CA PRO A 219 -20.28 -2.50 1.18
C PRO A 219 -21.78 -2.76 1.44
N LEU A 220 -22.46 -3.45 0.51
CA LEU A 220 -23.89 -3.78 0.63
C LEU A 220 -24.17 -4.79 1.75
N GLU A 221 -23.17 -5.57 2.16
CA GLU A 221 -23.29 -6.52 3.25
C GLU A 221 -23.23 -5.85 4.63
N ALA A 222 -22.78 -4.59 4.72
CA ALA A 222 -22.60 -3.91 6.00
C ALA A 222 -23.92 -3.78 6.78
N GLY A 223 -25.03 -3.44 6.12
CA GLY A 223 -26.35 -3.31 6.75
C GLY A 223 -26.80 -4.58 7.47
N PRO A 224 -26.92 -5.71 6.77
CA PRO A 224 -27.26 -6.99 7.39
C PRO A 224 -26.33 -7.40 8.53
N ARG A 225 -25.01 -7.13 8.42
CA ARG A 225 -24.04 -7.49 9.46
C ARG A 225 -24.15 -6.61 10.71
N LEU A 226 -24.38 -5.33 10.52
CA LEU A 226 -24.65 -4.42 11.63
C LEU A 226 -25.98 -4.77 12.30
N ALA A 227 -27.06 -5.03 11.55
CA ALA A 227 -28.33 -5.45 12.12
C ALA A 227 -28.22 -6.77 12.92
N GLU A 228 -27.43 -7.74 12.43
CA GLU A 228 -27.09 -8.98 13.14
C GLU A 228 -26.37 -8.68 14.46
N LEU A 229 -25.39 -7.77 14.45
CA LEU A 229 -24.68 -7.33 15.64
C LEU A 229 -25.60 -6.64 16.66
N ALA A 230 -26.45 -5.70 16.22
CA ALA A 230 -27.39 -5.00 17.09
C ALA A 230 -28.32 -5.99 17.80
N SER A 231 -28.92 -6.91 17.04
CA SER A 231 -29.81 -7.94 17.61
C SER A 231 -29.08 -8.85 18.59
N LEU A 232 -27.82 -9.22 18.29
CA LEU A 232 -27.01 -10.03 19.19
C LEU A 232 -26.74 -9.30 20.51
N LEU A 233 -26.43 -8.00 20.47
CA LEU A 233 -26.09 -7.22 21.66
C LEU A 233 -27.32 -6.79 22.48
N ASP A 234 -28.46 -6.58 21.83
CA ASP A 234 -29.70 -6.18 22.50
C ASP A 234 -30.18 -7.24 23.49
N GLU A 235 -30.19 -8.51 23.05
CA GLU A 235 -30.84 -9.59 23.80
C GLU A 235 -29.88 -10.34 24.74
N ARG A 236 -28.56 -10.17 24.56
CA ARG A 236 -27.59 -11.12 25.11
C ARG A 236 -26.49 -10.49 25.97
N GLU A 237 -26.32 -9.18 25.98
CA GLU A 237 -25.19 -8.58 26.68
C GLU A 237 -25.37 -8.57 28.21
N ALA A 238 -24.38 -9.11 28.93
CA ALA A 238 -24.43 -9.23 30.38
C ALA A 238 -23.05 -9.15 31.03
N ARG A 239 -23.04 -8.85 32.33
CA ARG A 239 -21.87 -8.89 33.22
C ARG A 239 -22.03 -9.98 34.27
N VAL A 240 -20.98 -10.74 34.52
CA VAL A 240 -20.87 -11.69 35.63
C VAL A 240 -19.84 -11.15 36.61
N ARG A 241 -20.21 -11.06 37.89
CA ARG A 241 -19.29 -10.65 38.96
C ARG A 241 -18.92 -11.85 39.81
N ALA A 242 -17.63 -12.02 40.10
CA ALA A 242 -17.16 -13.06 41.01
C ALA A 242 -16.14 -12.50 42.00
N ARG A 243 -16.08 -13.06 43.21
CA ARG A 243 -15.12 -12.66 44.25
C ARG A 243 -13.75 -13.25 43.94
N LEU A 244 -12.71 -12.40 43.95
CA LEU A 244 -11.33 -12.85 43.78
C LEU A 244 -10.85 -13.71 44.94
N VAL A 245 -10.04 -14.72 44.64
CA VAL A 245 -9.40 -15.58 45.65
C VAL A 245 -8.14 -14.93 46.22
N SER A 246 -7.29 -14.40 45.33
CA SER A 246 -6.14 -13.58 45.73
C SER A 246 -6.51 -12.10 45.69
N THR A 247 -6.15 -11.38 46.75
CA THR A 247 -6.25 -9.91 46.82
C THR A 247 -4.86 -9.27 46.88
N GLU A 248 -3.81 -10.05 46.58
CA GLU A 248 -2.46 -9.51 46.44
C GLU A 248 -2.45 -8.49 45.28
N PRO A 249 -2.03 -7.23 45.53
CA PRO A 249 -2.04 -6.22 44.48
C PRO A 249 -1.15 -6.59 43.30
N LEU A 250 -1.51 -6.12 42.10
CA LEU A 250 -0.73 -6.32 40.88
C LEU A 250 -0.58 -7.82 40.51
N THR A 251 -1.63 -8.61 40.75
CA THR A 251 -1.68 -10.02 40.36
C THR A 251 -2.22 -10.15 38.94
N LEU A 252 -1.61 -11.03 38.14
CA LEU A 252 -2.17 -11.45 36.86
C LEU A 252 -3.10 -12.65 37.09
N HIS A 253 -4.38 -12.47 36.78
CA HIS A 253 -5.40 -13.51 36.88
C HIS A 253 -5.67 -14.14 35.51
N ARG A 254 -5.88 -15.46 35.49
CA ARG A 254 -6.16 -16.24 34.26
C ARG A 254 -7.55 -16.84 34.37
N LEU A 255 -8.51 -16.13 33.81
CA LEU A 255 -9.93 -16.33 34.03
C LEU A 255 -10.54 -17.21 32.93
N SER A 256 -11.39 -18.16 33.31
CA SER A 256 -12.19 -18.93 32.36
C SER A 256 -13.61 -19.12 32.88
N VAL A 257 -14.55 -19.36 31.95
CA VAL A 257 -15.97 -19.53 32.27
C VAL A 257 -16.45 -20.86 31.73
N GLY A 258 -17.02 -21.70 32.61
CA GLY A 258 -17.43 -23.03 32.20
C GLY A 258 -17.64 -24.00 33.35
N PRO A 259 -18.10 -25.24 33.06
CA PRO A 259 -18.26 -26.28 34.07
C PRO A 259 -16.93 -26.75 34.69
N ALA A 260 -15.80 -26.41 34.08
CA ALA A 260 -14.43 -26.65 34.54
C ALA A 260 -13.53 -25.54 33.93
N PRO A 261 -12.29 -25.36 34.44
CA PRO A 261 -11.32 -24.50 33.79
C PRO A 261 -11.13 -24.86 32.31
N ASP A 262 -11.04 -23.86 31.44
CA ASP A 262 -10.87 -24.03 30.00
C ASP A 262 -9.59 -23.31 29.55
N GLU A 263 -8.54 -24.06 29.22
CA GLU A 263 -7.25 -23.50 28.80
C GLU A 263 -7.29 -22.89 27.40
N ASP A 264 -8.27 -23.27 26.57
CA ASP A 264 -8.45 -22.76 25.22
C ASP A 264 -9.26 -21.44 25.18
N ALA A 265 -9.84 -21.04 26.32
CA ALA A 265 -10.73 -19.88 26.45
C ALA A 265 -10.39 -19.03 27.70
N ILE A 266 -9.14 -18.58 27.78
CA ILE A 266 -8.63 -17.78 28.90
C ILE A 266 -8.74 -16.28 28.60
N LEU A 267 -9.31 -15.54 29.55
CA LEU A 267 -9.21 -14.10 29.66
C LEU A 267 -8.18 -13.73 30.72
N THR A 268 -7.39 -12.69 30.48
CA THR A 268 -6.46 -12.16 31.47
C THR A 268 -6.99 -10.86 32.07
N ALA A 269 -6.82 -10.70 33.37
CA ALA A 269 -7.10 -9.45 34.06
C ALA A 269 -5.98 -9.18 35.08
N TYR A 270 -5.59 -7.91 35.22
CA TYR A 270 -4.53 -7.50 36.13
C TYR A 270 -5.12 -6.68 37.27
N GLY A 271 -4.74 -6.99 38.51
CA GLY A 271 -5.30 -6.39 39.71
C GLY A 271 -5.29 -7.36 40.90
N PRO A 272 -5.98 -7.05 42.01
CA PRO A 272 -6.50 -5.72 42.33
C PRO A 272 -5.38 -4.67 42.36
N TRP A 273 -5.75 -3.42 42.18
CA TRP A 273 -4.78 -2.34 42.32
C TRP A 273 -4.49 -2.05 43.81
N PRO A 274 -3.33 -1.44 44.15
CA PRO A 274 -3.08 -0.97 45.50
C PRO A 274 -4.22 -0.09 46.04
N GLU A 275 -4.46 -0.14 47.34
CA GLU A 275 -5.59 0.57 47.95
C GLU A 275 -5.47 2.09 47.80
N GLY A 276 -6.55 2.71 47.34
CA GLY A 276 -6.66 4.14 47.13
C GLY A 276 -6.43 4.57 45.68
N GLU A 277 -7.02 5.70 45.34
CA GLU A 277 -6.89 6.34 44.03
C GLU A 277 -6.26 7.71 44.21
N GLY A 278 -5.55 8.17 43.18
CA GLY A 278 -5.14 9.56 43.03
C GLY A 278 -5.54 10.05 41.64
N ALA A 279 -5.15 11.28 41.32
CA ALA A 279 -5.34 11.86 40.00
C ALA A 279 -4.01 12.33 39.44
N VAL A 280 -3.83 12.17 38.14
CA VAL A 280 -2.70 12.77 37.39
C VAL A 280 -3.24 13.67 36.29
N THR A 281 -2.58 14.79 36.06
CA THR A 281 -2.88 15.72 34.97
C THR A 281 -1.61 15.99 34.19
N LEU A 282 -1.66 15.75 32.88
CA LEU A 282 -0.59 16.07 31.94
C LEU A 282 -1.13 17.06 30.90
N PRO A 283 -0.77 18.34 30.98
CA PRO A 283 -1.09 19.28 29.92
C PRO A 283 -0.27 18.96 28.66
N VAL A 284 -0.91 18.95 27.50
CA VAL A 284 -0.25 18.86 26.18
C VAL A 284 -0.68 20.08 25.40
N LEU A 285 0.26 20.97 25.12
CA LEU A 285 0.00 22.28 24.54
C LEU A 285 0.38 22.29 23.07
N ALA A 286 -0.58 22.58 22.21
CA ALA A 286 -0.34 22.85 20.80
C ALA A 286 0.50 24.13 20.64
N VAL A 287 0.95 24.41 19.41
CA VAL A 287 1.85 25.55 19.13
C VAL A 287 1.25 26.91 19.51
N ASP A 288 -0.08 27.04 19.43
CA ASP A 288 -0.78 28.27 19.81
C ASP A 288 -1.06 28.36 21.33
N GLY A 289 -0.57 27.39 22.11
CA GLY A 289 -0.74 27.29 23.55
C GLY A 289 -2.09 26.74 23.99
N SER A 290 -2.94 26.32 23.05
CA SER A 290 -4.19 25.64 23.38
C SER A 290 -3.96 24.18 23.80
N ASP A 291 -4.91 23.61 24.54
CA ASP A 291 -4.87 22.18 24.87
C ASP A 291 -5.09 21.37 23.59
N ALA A 292 -4.15 20.49 23.27
CA ALA A 292 -4.21 19.64 22.08
C ALA A 292 -5.31 18.56 22.20
N GLY A 293 -5.90 18.38 23.39
CA GLY A 293 -6.94 17.39 23.66
C GLY A 293 -6.46 15.95 23.46
N THR A 294 -5.15 15.73 23.59
CA THR A 294 -4.41 14.50 23.28
C THR A 294 -4.86 13.34 24.17
N PRO A 295 -5.19 12.16 23.61
CA PRO A 295 -5.43 10.95 24.40
C PRO A 295 -4.20 10.53 25.21
N ILE A 296 -4.41 10.11 26.46
CA ILE A 296 -3.36 9.66 27.37
C ILE A 296 -3.75 8.30 27.93
N LEU A 297 -2.91 7.31 27.68
CA LEU A 297 -2.98 6.01 28.37
C LEU A 297 -2.13 6.08 29.64
N VAL A 298 -2.71 5.63 30.75
CA VAL A 298 -2.01 5.47 32.04
C VAL A 298 -1.92 3.98 32.33
N SER A 299 -0.72 3.52 32.66
CA SER A 299 -0.43 2.10 32.91
C SER A 299 0.32 1.88 34.21
N VAL A 300 0.20 0.68 34.77
CA VAL A 300 1.07 0.16 35.83
C VAL A 300 1.91 -0.95 35.23
N GLY A 301 3.19 -0.68 35.01
CA GLY A 301 4.01 -1.51 34.12
C GLY A 301 3.39 -1.50 32.71
N GLU A 302 3.06 -2.68 32.18
CA GLU A 302 2.42 -2.81 30.86
C GLU A 302 0.89 -2.84 30.93
N ALA A 303 0.29 -2.93 32.13
CA ALA A 303 -1.15 -3.07 32.29
C ALA A 303 -1.84 -1.71 32.22
N PRO A 304 -2.78 -1.49 31.29
CA PRO A 304 -3.48 -0.22 31.17
C PRO A 304 -4.51 -0.10 32.31
N VAL A 305 -4.48 1.03 33.04
CA VAL A 305 -5.30 1.23 34.26
C VAL A 305 -6.27 2.39 34.16
N ALA A 306 -5.94 3.40 33.35
CA ALA A 306 -6.82 4.52 33.09
C ALA A 306 -6.54 5.09 31.71
N PHE A 307 -7.54 5.77 31.17
CA PHE A 307 -7.46 6.47 29.89
C PHE A 307 -8.16 7.81 30.05
N GLY A 308 -7.59 8.86 29.49
CA GLY A 308 -8.17 10.19 29.55
C GLY A 308 -7.55 11.11 28.51
N ARG A 309 -7.66 12.42 28.76
CA ARG A 309 -7.19 13.45 27.82
C ARG A 309 -6.22 14.40 28.50
N SER A 310 -5.41 15.07 27.69
CA SER A 310 -4.55 16.15 28.15
C SER A 310 -5.33 17.20 28.94
N SER A 311 -4.67 17.79 29.92
CA SER A 311 -5.22 18.81 30.82
C SER A 311 -6.41 18.38 31.70
N ALA A 312 -6.96 17.17 31.53
CA ALA A 312 -7.97 16.59 32.41
C ALA A 312 -7.33 15.84 33.58
N ALA A 313 -8.04 15.78 34.71
CA ALA A 313 -7.65 14.94 35.84
C ALA A 313 -8.01 13.48 35.56
N ILE A 314 -7.00 12.64 35.34
CA ILE A 314 -7.15 11.21 35.08
C ILE A 314 -7.03 10.48 36.41
N VAL A 315 -8.13 9.87 36.87
CA VAL A 315 -8.15 9.08 38.10
C VAL A 315 -7.51 7.72 37.84
N ALA A 316 -6.56 7.34 38.69
CA ALA A 316 -5.80 6.10 38.56
C ALA A 316 -5.44 5.54 39.95
N PRO A 317 -5.06 4.25 40.04
CA PRO A 317 -4.64 3.66 41.30
C PRO A 317 -3.41 4.34 41.90
N ALA A 318 -3.38 4.48 43.23
CA ALA A 318 -2.31 5.15 43.94
C ALA A 318 -1.00 4.33 43.97
N THR A 319 -0.22 4.39 42.89
CA THR A 319 1.02 3.63 42.71
C THR A 319 2.01 4.35 41.78
N ASP A 320 3.11 3.68 41.43
CA ASP A 320 3.98 4.07 40.32
C ASP A 320 3.23 3.81 38.99
N LEU A 321 3.12 4.87 38.18
CA LEU A 321 2.38 4.93 36.93
C LEU A 321 3.29 5.37 35.79
N THR A 322 3.01 4.83 34.61
CA THR A 322 3.59 5.27 33.33
C THR A 322 2.51 5.95 32.51
N LEU A 323 2.79 7.17 32.01
CA LEU A 323 1.90 7.91 31.11
C LEU A 323 2.44 7.89 29.69
N ALA A 324 1.57 7.54 28.74
CA ALA A 324 1.83 7.54 27.32
C ALA A 324 0.82 8.46 26.61
N PRO A 325 1.18 9.73 26.35
CA PRO A 325 0.37 10.62 25.53
C PRO A 325 0.53 10.28 24.04
N ALA A 326 -0.58 10.30 23.30
CA ALA A 326 -0.62 10.05 21.85
C ALA A 326 -0.11 11.26 21.04
N VAL A 327 1.20 11.50 21.10
CA VAL A 327 1.90 12.53 20.34
C VAL A 327 2.89 11.85 19.38
N ALA A 328 3.10 12.43 18.21
CA ALA A 328 4.10 11.99 17.25
C ALA A 328 5.37 12.89 17.30
N PRO A 329 6.59 12.32 17.36
CA PRO A 329 6.88 10.95 17.74
C PRO A 329 6.46 10.67 19.19
N LEU A 330 6.32 9.38 19.52
CA LEU A 330 5.99 8.97 20.89
C LEU A 330 7.09 9.45 21.85
N PRO A 331 6.74 10.19 22.91
CA PRO A 331 7.73 10.58 23.89
C PRO A 331 8.23 9.36 24.67
N GLU A 332 9.38 9.53 25.34
CA GLU A 332 9.79 8.58 26.36
C GLU A 332 8.68 8.44 27.43
N PRO A 333 8.45 7.23 27.96
CA PRO A 333 7.41 7.02 28.95
C PRO A 333 7.59 7.92 30.18
N LEU A 334 6.53 8.63 30.55
CA LEU A 334 6.55 9.56 31.67
C LEU A 334 6.18 8.82 32.95
N GLU A 335 7.15 8.66 33.84
CA GLU A 335 6.96 7.98 35.12
C GLU A 335 6.51 8.96 36.21
N VAL A 336 5.45 8.60 36.95
CA VAL A 336 4.94 9.37 38.08
C VAL A 336 4.51 8.44 39.20
N ARG A 337 4.75 8.84 40.44
CA ARG A 337 4.19 8.16 41.60
C ARG A 337 3.07 9.00 42.20
N ILE A 338 1.93 8.38 42.46
CA ILE A 338 0.80 9.04 43.13
C ILE A 338 0.44 8.35 44.44
N ALA A 339 0.16 9.12 45.48
CA ALA A 339 -0.35 8.64 46.76
C ALA A 339 -1.90 8.67 46.81
N PRO A 340 -2.53 7.92 47.72
CA PRO A 340 -3.99 7.95 47.87
C PRO A 340 -4.51 9.36 48.17
N GLY A 341 -5.48 9.81 47.38
CA GLY A 341 -6.09 11.15 47.43
C GLY A 341 -5.22 12.27 46.87
N GLU A 342 -4.01 11.97 46.37
CA GLU A 342 -3.12 12.96 45.78
C GLU A 342 -3.59 13.35 44.37
N SER A 343 -3.35 14.60 43.99
CA SER A 343 -3.51 15.07 42.62
C SER A 343 -2.19 15.65 42.14
N VAL A 344 -1.55 15.00 41.17
CA VAL A 344 -0.25 15.40 40.62
C VAL A 344 -0.45 16.05 39.27
N MET A 345 0.07 17.28 39.12
CA MET A 345 0.13 17.96 37.82
C MET A 345 1.55 17.90 37.30
N LEU A 346 1.72 17.25 36.15
CA LEU A 346 3.00 17.14 35.46
C LEU A 346 3.30 18.44 34.70
N PRO A 347 4.59 18.72 34.42
CA PRO A 347 4.97 19.80 33.51
C PRO A 347 4.29 19.64 32.14
N PRO A 348 3.89 20.74 31.48
CA PRO A 348 3.28 20.66 30.16
C PRO A 348 4.26 20.09 29.13
N LEU A 349 3.74 19.26 28.23
CA LEU A 349 4.42 18.92 26.98
C LEU A 349 4.05 19.98 25.93
N GLU A 350 5.03 20.80 25.55
CA GLU A 350 4.85 21.84 24.54
C GLU A 350 5.22 21.31 23.15
N LEU A 351 4.27 21.37 22.22
CA LEU A 351 4.45 20.89 20.85
C LEU A 351 4.97 21.99 19.95
N GLY A 352 5.72 21.57 18.93
CA GLY A 352 5.99 22.36 17.73
C GLY A 352 4.99 22.02 16.63
N GLY A 353 5.00 22.81 15.56
CA GLY A 353 4.08 22.64 14.44
C GLY A 353 4.88 22.49 13.17
N ILE A 354 4.51 21.51 12.37
CA ILE A 354 5.15 21.26 11.09
C ILE A 354 4.09 21.17 10.00
N SER A 355 4.35 21.81 8.88
CA SER A 355 3.55 21.69 7.68
C SER A 355 4.44 21.50 6.49
N VAL A 356 3.93 20.81 5.47
CA VAL A 356 4.60 20.67 4.19
C VAL A 356 3.72 21.34 3.15
N THR A 357 4.27 22.35 2.49
CA THR A 357 3.56 23.12 1.47
C THR A 357 4.27 23.01 0.14
N GLY A 358 3.54 23.26 -0.94
CA GLY A 358 4.16 23.40 -2.24
C GLY A 358 3.16 23.28 -3.37
N PRO A 359 2.93 24.34 -4.16
CA PRO A 359 2.22 24.22 -5.44
C PRO A 359 3.01 23.40 -6.49
N GLU A 360 4.17 22.85 -6.11
CA GLU A 360 5.35 22.86 -6.95
C GLU A 360 5.98 21.49 -7.17
N LEU A 361 5.41 20.43 -6.59
CA LEU A 361 5.61 19.03 -7.00
C LEU A 361 4.39 18.49 -7.81
N GLY A 362 3.51 19.38 -8.28
CA GLY A 362 2.17 19.00 -8.77
C GLY A 362 1.25 18.48 -7.66
N LEU A 363 1.63 18.72 -6.40
CA LEU A 363 0.89 18.31 -5.21
C LEU A 363 -0.33 19.22 -5.10
N THR A 364 -1.52 18.66 -5.30
CA THR A 364 -2.75 19.35 -4.93
C THR A 364 -2.91 19.33 -3.42
N ASP A 365 -3.74 20.22 -2.87
CA ASP A 365 -4.20 20.10 -1.49
C ASP A 365 -4.66 18.66 -1.19
N GLY A 366 -4.22 18.10 -0.07
CA GLY A 366 -4.53 16.70 0.29
C GLY A 366 -3.51 15.67 -0.17
N THR A 367 -2.38 16.05 -0.77
CA THR A 367 -1.37 15.07 -1.23
C THR A 367 -0.64 14.46 -0.03
N PRO A 368 -0.46 13.13 0.04
CA PRO A 368 0.12 12.51 1.22
C PRO A 368 1.62 12.76 1.36
N VAL A 369 2.01 13.38 2.48
CA VAL A 369 3.40 13.52 2.93
C VAL A 369 3.70 12.65 4.13
N MET A 370 4.76 11.86 4.09
CA MET A 370 5.27 11.11 5.23
C MET A 370 6.28 11.98 5.97
N LEU A 371 6.04 12.27 7.25
CA LEU A 371 7.07 12.80 8.13
C LEU A 371 7.91 11.67 8.69
N LEU A 372 9.21 11.89 8.68
CA LEU A 372 10.20 11.02 9.28
C LEU A 372 10.86 11.74 10.45
N ALA A 373 11.04 11.05 11.57
CA ALA A 373 11.89 11.48 12.67
C ALA A 373 13.10 10.53 12.73
N ASP A 374 14.31 11.07 12.74
CA ASP A 374 15.55 10.28 12.68
C ASP A 374 15.61 9.25 11.53
N GLY A 375 14.91 9.54 10.42
CA GLY A 375 14.83 8.67 9.24
C GLY A 375 13.77 7.57 9.30
N GLU A 376 13.03 7.44 10.40
CA GLU A 376 11.94 6.49 10.56
C GLU A 376 10.57 7.16 10.32
N PRO A 377 9.63 6.53 9.60
CA PRO A 377 8.31 7.09 9.33
C PRO A 377 7.48 7.18 10.62
N MET A 378 6.94 8.36 10.90
CA MET A 378 6.19 8.62 12.14
C MET A 378 4.75 9.04 11.92
N LEU A 379 4.51 9.94 10.96
CA LEU A 379 3.20 10.56 10.77
C LEU A 379 2.95 10.83 9.30
N LEU A 380 1.78 10.46 8.82
CA LEU A 380 1.33 10.78 7.46
C LEU A 380 0.43 12.04 7.57
N LEU A 381 0.90 13.23 7.14
CA LEU A 381 0.09 14.48 6.99
C LEU A 381 -0.19 14.93 5.54
N SER A 382 -1.31 15.59 5.27
CA SER A 382 -1.55 16.12 3.92
C SER A 382 -0.81 17.43 3.67
N THR A 383 -0.51 17.73 2.41
CA THR A 383 0.01 19.07 2.04
C THR A 383 -0.90 20.18 2.56
N HIS A 384 -0.29 21.26 3.07
CA HIS A 384 -0.94 22.41 3.72
C HIS A 384 -1.61 22.13 5.08
N GLU A 385 -1.58 20.90 5.56
CA GLU A 385 -2.02 20.52 6.90
C GLU A 385 -0.92 20.86 7.91
N TRP A 386 -1.33 21.33 9.09
CA TRP A 386 -0.43 21.49 10.22
C TRP A 386 -0.54 20.27 11.11
N ALA A 387 0.59 19.65 11.42
CA ALA A 387 0.69 18.62 12.43
C ALA A 387 1.41 19.17 13.66
N ASP A 388 0.84 18.91 14.84
CA ASP A 388 1.54 19.14 16.10
C ASP A 388 2.49 17.96 16.37
N VAL A 389 3.76 18.26 16.63
CA VAL A 389 4.83 17.27 16.83
C VAL A 389 5.69 17.64 18.03
N LEU A 390 6.36 16.66 18.65
CA LEU A 390 7.36 16.97 19.68
C LEU A 390 8.52 17.80 19.09
N PRO A 391 9.24 18.58 19.90
CA PRO A 391 10.49 19.18 19.46
C PRO A 391 11.48 18.11 18.98
N GLY A 392 12.11 18.31 17.82
CA GLY A 392 12.93 17.29 17.19
C GLY A 392 13.40 17.66 15.78
N VAL A 393 14.06 16.70 15.13
CA VAL A 393 14.56 16.85 13.75
C VAL A 393 13.73 15.99 12.82
N TYR A 394 13.20 16.60 11.77
CA TYR A 394 12.22 16.00 10.87
C TYR A 394 12.63 16.09 9.40
N GLN A 395 12.19 15.12 8.63
CA GLN A 395 12.22 15.16 7.17
C GLN A 395 10.81 14.90 6.63
N ALA A 396 10.50 15.49 5.48
CA ALA A 396 9.31 15.18 4.71
C ALA A 396 9.68 14.27 3.54
N GLU A 397 8.87 13.26 3.28
CA GLU A 397 8.96 12.41 2.10
C GLU A 397 7.62 12.40 1.35
N VAL A 398 7.69 12.65 0.05
CA VAL A 398 6.54 12.57 -0.84
C VAL A 398 6.83 11.54 -1.91
N ARG A 399 5.89 10.63 -2.13
CA ARG A 399 5.98 9.56 -3.13
C ARG A 399 5.77 10.07 -4.56
N THR A 400 6.58 11.03 -4.97
CA THR A 400 6.75 11.42 -6.37
C THR A 400 7.58 10.36 -7.11
N SER A 401 7.80 10.54 -8.40
CA SER A 401 8.68 9.67 -9.21
C SER A 401 9.69 10.56 -9.92
N PRO A 402 10.93 10.68 -9.39
CA PRO A 402 11.48 9.96 -8.21
C PRO A 402 10.88 10.41 -6.87
N VAL A 403 10.99 9.59 -5.83
CA VAL A 403 10.55 9.95 -4.47
C VAL A 403 11.33 11.19 -4.02
N TRP A 404 10.61 12.21 -3.53
CA TRP A 404 11.22 13.41 -3.01
C TRP A 404 11.36 13.29 -1.49
N ARG A 405 12.52 13.65 -0.96
CA ARG A 405 12.77 13.79 0.48
C ARG A 405 13.38 15.16 0.75
N SER A 406 12.88 15.86 1.75
CA SER A 406 13.41 17.16 2.16
C SER A 406 14.75 17.01 2.88
N GLU A 407 15.46 18.13 3.03
CA GLU A 407 16.49 18.25 4.05
C GLU A 407 15.90 18.11 5.46
N ALA A 408 16.75 17.79 6.43
CA ALA A 408 16.36 17.67 7.82
C ALA A 408 16.12 19.07 8.42
N VAL A 409 14.97 19.27 9.06
CA VAL A 409 14.57 20.54 9.67
C VAL A 409 14.31 20.35 11.15
N SER A 410 14.83 21.26 11.97
CA SER A 410 14.61 21.26 13.42
C SER A 410 13.33 22.02 13.75
N VAL A 411 12.50 21.43 14.61
CA VAL A 411 11.27 22.02 15.16
C VAL A 411 11.48 22.18 16.67
N GLU A 412 11.30 23.41 17.18
CA GLU A 412 11.32 23.70 18.62
C GLU A 412 9.90 23.81 19.21
N ALA A 413 9.78 23.74 20.54
CA ALA A 413 8.51 23.94 21.24
C ALA A 413 7.91 25.32 20.92
N GLY A 414 6.62 25.37 20.58
CA GLY A 414 5.93 26.61 20.21
C GLY A 414 6.37 27.19 18.85
N GLN A 415 7.24 26.52 18.09
CA GLN A 415 7.67 26.96 16.78
C GLN A 415 6.79 26.34 15.69
N ARG A 416 6.43 27.15 14.67
CA ARG A 416 5.90 26.64 13.41
C ARG A 416 6.99 26.59 12.35
N VAL A 417 7.12 25.44 11.71
CA VAL A 417 8.08 25.16 10.65
C VAL A 417 7.33 24.71 9.41
N GLU A 418 7.63 25.34 8.28
CA GLU A 418 7.05 25.00 6.99
C GLU A 418 8.15 24.45 6.09
N ILE A 419 7.96 23.23 5.58
CA ILE A 419 8.85 22.61 4.60
C ILE A 419 8.25 22.85 3.22
N ALA A 420 8.91 23.68 2.42
CA ALA A 420 8.52 23.90 1.03
C ALA A 420 9.02 22.75 0.14
N ALA A 421 8.10 22.08 -0.56
CA ALA A 421 8.43 21.21 -1.67
C ALA A 421 9.03 22.02 -2.84
N PRO A 422 9.99 21.45 -3.59
CA PRO A 422 10.69 22.16 -4.67
C PRO A 422 9.79 22.35 -5.89
N GLU A 423 10.03 23.39 -6.70
CA GLU A 423 9.38 23.54 -8.01
C GLU A 423 9.76 22.44 -9.01
N LEU A 424 8.77 21.99 -9.79
CA LEU A 424 8.96 21.07 -10.92
C LEU A 424 9.42 21.83 -12.15
N GLY A 425 10.30 21.18 -12.92
CA GLY A 425 10.49 21.48 -14.33
C GLY A 425 9.86 20.40 -15.20
N ASP A 426 9.45 20.76 -16.41
CA ASP A 426 9.03 19.79 -17.42
C ASP A 426 10.23 19.37 -18.26
N LEU A 427 10.41 18.06 -18.45
CA LEU A 427 11.35 17.50 -19.41
C LEU A 427 10.59 16.99 -20.63
N VAL A 428 10.94 17.49 -21.82
CA VAL A 428 10.43 16.98 -23.10
C VAL A 428 11.60 16.44 -23.90
N VAL A 429 11.62 15.13 -24.16
CA VAL A 429 12.63 14.51 -25.01
C VAL A 429 12.02 14.25 -26.38
N GLU A 430 12.49 14.95 -27.41
CA GLU A 430 12.01 14.80 -28.78
C GLU A 430 13.01 13.97 -29.56
N VAL A 431 12.60 12.78 -29.97
CA VAL A 431 13.40 11.93 -30.85
C VAL A 431 12.80 12.07 -32.25
N SER A 432 13.50 12.79 -33.13
CA SER A 432 12.99 13.13 -34.47
C SER A 432 13.67 12.29 -35.54
N GLY A 433 12.85 11.68 -36.39
CA GLY A 433 13.26 10.97 -37.60
C GLY A 433 13.14 11.84 -38.85
N PRO A 434 12.94 11.22 -40.02
CA PRO A 434 12.76 11.89 -41.29
C PRO A 434 11.67 12.96 -41.27
N ASP A 435 11.92 14.09 -41.93
CA ASP A 435 10.99 15.22 -42.05
C ASP A 435 10.50 15.80 -40.69
N GLY A 436 11.22 15.53 -39.60
CA GLY A 436 10.86 15.96 -38.26
C GLY A 436 9.77 15.12 -37.59
N GLU A 437 9.47 13.92 -38.11
CA GLU A 437 8.50 13.04 -37.48
C GLU A 437 8.99 12.53 -36.12
N LEU A 438 8.12 12.50 -35.12
CA LEU A 438 8.47 11.97 -33.80
C LEU A 438 8.56 10.44 -33.84
N ILE A 439 9.74 9.90 -33.53
CA ILE A 439 9.95 8.47 -33.34
C ILE A 439 9.32 8.06 -32.00
N PRO A 440 8.27 7.21 -32.00
CA PRO A 440 7.61 6.81 -30.77
C PRO A 440 8.53 5.88 -29.96
N THR A 441 9.07 6.40 -28.88
CA THR A 441 9.89 5.63 -27.94
C THR A 441 9.61 6.03 -26.50
N THR A 442 9.98 5.16 -25.56
CA THR A 442 9.89 5.41 -24.13
C THR A 442 11.31 5.59 -23.59
N VAL A 443 11.64 6.82 -23.20
CA VAL A 443 12.93 7.13 -22.60
C VAL A 443 12.91 6.75 -21.12
N ARG A 444 14.04 6.25 -20.63
CA ARG A 444 14.24 5.89 -19.23
C ARG A 444 14.97 7.02 -18.53
N LEU A 445 14.52 7.40 -17.35
CA LEU A 445 15.05 8.51 -16.58
C LEU A 445 15.68 7.97 -15.31
N PHE A 446 16.87 8.45 -14.97
CA PHE A 446 17.57 8.11 -13.74
C PHE A 446 18.02 9.41 -13.05
N THR A 447 18.09 9.39 -11.72
CA THR A 447 18.73 10.46 -10.94
C THR A 447 20.25 10.45 -11.19
N GLU A 448 20.96 11.47 -10.72
CA GLU A 448 22.42 11.53 -10.78
C GLU A 448 23.08 10.31 -10.09
N ASP A 449 22.52 9.86 -8.97
CA ASP A 449 22.95 8.68 -8.22
C ASP A 449 22.64 7.35 -8.92
N GLY A 450 21.87 7.38 -10.00
CA GLY A 450 21.50 6.21 -10.81
C GLY A 450 20.19 5.53 -10.40
N ASP A 451 19.42 6.11 -9.47
CA ASP A 451 18.12 5.60 -9.08
C ASP A 451 17.08 5.82 -10.19
N PRO A 452 16.15 4.89 -10.42
CA PRO A 452 15.09 5.07 -11.40
C PRO A 452 14.19 6.29 -11.08
N ALA A 453 14.22 7.30 -11.95
CA ALA A 453 13.37 8.49 -11.87
C ALA A 453 12.05 8.33 -12.67
N GLY A 454 11.88 7.20 -13.36
CA GLY A 454 10.68 6.84 -14.11
C GLY A 454 10.91 6.74 -15.61
N VAL A 455 9.83 6.92 -16.38
CA VAL A 455 9.87 6.88 -17.85
C VAL A 455 9.08 8.04 -18.44
N ALA A 456 9.49 8.49 -19.63
CA ALA A 456 8.75 9.47 -20.41
C ALA A 456 8.56 8.97 -21.84
N ARG A 457 7.41 9.29 -22.45
CA ARG A 457 7.20 9.04 -23.87
C ARG A 457 7.80 10.20 -24.66
N ALA A 458 8.58 9.89 -25.71
CA ALA A 458 9.15 10.93 -26.56
C ALA A 458 8.06 11.89 -27.08
N GLY A 459 8.35 13.19 -27.06
CA GLY A 459 7.44 14.28 -27.42
C GLY A 459 6.35 14.62 -26.40
N ARG A 460 6.35 14.01 -25.21
CA ARG A 460 5.45 14.38 -24.10
C ARG A 460 6.24 14.96 -22.93
N ALA A 461 5.72 16.03 -22.35
CA ALA A 461 6.26 16.61 -21.12
C ALA A 461 6.15 15.61 -19.97
N ARG A 462 7.21 15.55 -19.19
CA ARG A 462 7.28 14.84 -17.91
C ARG A 462 7.77 15.81 -16.85
N SER A 463 6.89 16.11 -15.90
CA SER A 463 7.23 16.97 -14.77
C SER A 463 8.10 16.20 -13.76
N LEU A 464 9.22 16.80 -13.36
CA LEU A 464 10.24 16.22 -12.49
C LEU A 464 10.76 17.30 -11.53
N PRO A 465 11.18 16.95 -10.30
CA PRO A 465 11.89 17.89 -9.43
C PRO A 465 13.09 18.50 -10.15
N ALA A 466 13.41 19.77 -9.88
CA ALA A 466 14.61 20.38 -10.42
C ALA A 466 15.87 19.58 -10.02
N GLY A 467 16.80 19.39 -10.96
CA GLY A 467 18.02 18.60 -10.74
C GLY A 467 18.59 18.00 -12.01
N LEU A 468 19.69 17.27 -11.86
CA LEU A 468 20.37 16.58 -12.97
C LEU A 468 19.81 15.17 -13.16
N TYR A 469 19.40 14.85 -14.39
CA TYR A 469 18.85 13.55 -14.75
C TYR A 469 19.64 12.91 -15.88
N ARG A 470 19.86 11.61 -15.75
CA ARG A 470 20.40 10.78 -16.82
C ARG A 470 19.24 10.21 -17.65
N VAL A 471 19.15 10.67 -18.89
CA VAL A 471 18.14 10.27 -19.88
C VAL A 471 18.72 9.21 -20.80
N VAL A 472 18.12 8.02 -20.79
CA VAL A 472 18.50 6.90 -21.66
C VAL A 472 17.45 6.72 -22.75
N VAL A 473 17.88 6.95 -23.98
CA VAL A 473 17.07 6.83 -25.20
C VAL A 473 17.37 5.47 -25.84
N PRO A 474 16.43 4.52 -25.81
CA PRO A 474 16.69 3.14 -26.21
C PRO A 474 16.61 2.93 -27.74
N VAL A 475 16.60 4.00 -28.54
CA VAL A 475 16.65 3.90 -30.00
C VAL A 475 18.09 3.56 -30.40
N PRO A 476 18.36 2.44 -31.08
CA PRO A 476 19.72 1.96 -31.28
C PRO A 476 20.58 2.84 -32.21
N PRO A 477 21.91 2.89 -31.97
CA PRO A 477 22.57 2.53 -30.71
C PRO A 477 22.06 3.40 -29.55
N GLU A 478 21.87 2.76 -28.39
CA GLU A 478 21.36 3.42 -27.19
C GLU A 478 22.20 4.64 -26.83
N ARG A 479 21.51 5.73 -26.46
CA ARG A 479 22.13 7.01 -26.14
C ARG A 479 21.79 7.43 -24.72
N THR A 480 22.79 7.85 -23.97
CA THR A 480 22.66 8.40 -22.62
C THR A 480 23.06 9.87 -22.64
N LEU A 481 22.25 10.70 -21.99
CA LEU A 481 22.43 12.15 -21.91
C LEU A 481 22.20 12.60 -20.47
N ASP A 482 23.03 13.51 -19.97
CA ASP A 482 22.74 14.20 -18.71
C ASP A 482 22.00 15.50 -19.04
N VAL A 483 20.86 15.72 -18.39
CA VAL A 483 19.93 16.82 -18.65
C VAL A 483 19.59 17.48 -17.34
N GLU A 484 19.88 18.77 -17.24
CA GLU A 484 19.45 19.59 -16.11
C GLU A 484 17.99 20.01 -16.31
N VAL A 485 17.15 19.69 -15.33
CA VAL A 485 15.76 20.14 -15.27
C VAL A 485 15.72 21.35 -14.35
N THR A 486 15.37 22.51 -14.91
CA THR A 486 15.19 23.74 -14.14
C THR A 486 13.73 23.90 -13.69
N ALA A 487 13.56 24.24 -12.42
CA ALA A 487 12.30 24.65 -11.80
C ALA A 487 11.50 25.64 -12.66
N GLY A 488 10.19 25.41 -12.82
CA GLY A 488 9.27 26.28 -13.54
C GLY A 488 9.46 26.36 -15.05
N GLN A 489 10.40 25.61 -15.63
CA GLN A 489 10.76 25.67 -17.05
C GLN A 489 10.39 24.39 -17.81
N VAL A 490 10.14 24.54 -19.12
CA VAL A 490 10.08 23.42 -20.06
C VAL A 490 11.47 23.23 -20.67
N ASN A 491 12.12 22.15 -20.28
CA ASN A 491 13.45 21.72 -20.70
C ASN A 491 13.29 20.75 -21.87
N THR A 492 13.48 21.23 -23.10
CA THR A 492 13.35 20.42 -24.31
C THR A 492 14.70 19.91 -24.80
N VAL A 493 14.82 18.59 -24.95
CA VAL A 493 15.98 17.91 -25.53
C VAL A 493 15.57 17.39 -26.91
N ALA A 494 15.97 18.13 -27.95
CA ALA A 494 15.73 17.74 -29.34
C ALA A 494 16.87 16.88 -29.88
N LEU A 495 16.56 15.65 -30.25
CA LEU A 495 17.48 14.68 -30.85
C LEU A 495 17.10 14.44 -32.31
N THR A 496 17.83 15.08 -33.21
CA THR A 496 17.56 15.09 -34.66
C THR A 496 18.56 14.23 -35.45
N ASP A 497 19.44 13.51 -34.76
CA ASP A 497 20.44 12.63 -35.36
C ASP A 497 19.91 11.22 -35.63
N TYR A 498 18.60 11.03 -35.74
CA TYR A 498 17.96 9.76 -36.05
C TYR A 498 17.37 9.76 -37.46
N GLY A 499 17.40 8.60 -38.11
CA GLY A 499 16.83 8.36 -39.43
C GLY A 499 16.09 7.04 -39.48
N HIS A 500 15.59 6.70 -40.67
CA HIS A 500 14.98 5.40 -40.94
C HIS A 500 15.80 4.59 -41.90
N LEU A 501 16.06 3.33 -41.55
CA LEU A 501 16.56 2.32 -42.46
C LEU A 501 15.41 1.44 -42.92
N ARG A 502 15.27 1.24 -44.23
CA ARG A 502 14.34 0.27 -44.82
C ARG A 502 15.06 -0.59 -45.84
N ILE A 503 15.04 -1.89 -45.60
CA ILE A 503 15.59 -2.88 -46.52
C ILE A 503 14.43 -3.61 -47.18
N THR A 504 14.26 -3.48 -48.50
CA THR A 504 13.23 -4.21 -49.24
C THR A 504 13.89 -5.36 -50.01
N ALA A 505 13.51 -6.59 -49.70
CA ALA A 505 13.99 -7.78 -50.42
C ALA A 505 12.97 -8.20 -51.48
N HIS A 506 13.42 -8.48 -52.70
CA HIS A 506 12.58 -8.92 -53.80
C HIS A 506 12.85 -10.37 -54.19
N GLY A 507 11.78 -11.16 -54.29
CA GLY A 507 11.82 -12.53 -54.76
C GLY A 507 11.98 -12.64 -56.28
N PRO A 508 12.04 -13.87 -56.81
CA PRO A 508 12.27 -14.13 -58.23
C PRO A 508 11.17 -13.58 -59.15
N PHE A 509 9.97 -13.30 -58.65
CA PHE A 509 8.88 -12.68 -59.43
C PHE A 509 8.71 -11.18 -59.11
N GLY A 510 9.65 -10.58 -58.38
CA GLY A 510 9.61 -9.17 -57.96
C GLY A 510 8.73 -8.89 -56.73
N GLU A 511 8.10 -9.92 -56.16
CA GLU A 511 7.33 -9.85 -54.92
C GLU A 511 8.21 -9.43 -53.74
N ALA A 512 7.66 -8.66 -52.80
CA ALA A 512 8.37 -8.33 -51.58
C ALA A 512 8.47 -9.56 -50.67
N LEU A 513 9.69 -9.90 -50.26
CA LEU A 513 9.96 -10.97 -49.30
C LEU A 513 9.88 -10.40 -47.89
N ASP A 514 9.28 -11.17 -46.98
CA ASP A 514 9.20 -10.87 -45.56
C ASP A 514 10.22 -11.72 -44.79
N LEU A 515 11.48 -11.27 -44.84
CA LEU A 515 12.63 -11.94 -44.25
C LEU A 515 13.04 -11.27 -42.93
N GLY A 516 13.61 -12.05 -42.02
CA GLY A 516 14.23 -11.50 -40.82
C GLY A 516 15.44 -10.62 -41.18
N LEU A 517 15.64 -9.55 -40.43
CA LEU A 517 16.76 -8.62 -40.57
C LEU A 517 17.48 -8.50 -39.23
N ALA A 518 18.80 -8.46 -39.25
CA ALA A 518 19.64 -8.11 -38.12
C ALA A 518 20.55 -6.94 -38.51
N VAL A 519 20.57 -5.89 -37.68
CA VAL A 519 21.41 -4.71 -37.83
C VAL A 519 22.51 -4.78 -36.79
N HIS A 520 23.76 -4.72 -37.24
CA HIS A 520 24.94 -4.72 -36.40
C HIS A 520 25.67 -3.38 -36.52
N ASP A 521 26.40 -3.00 -35.47
CA ASP A 521 27.40 -1.93 -35.58
C ASP A 521 28.63 -2.38 -36.40
N THR A 522 29.59 -1.49 -36.57
CA THR A 522 30.84 -1.77 -37.31
C THR A 522 31.74 -2.80 -36.64
N ASP A 523 31.55 -3.07 -35.35
CA ASP A 523 32.30 -4.07 -34.58
C ASP A 523 31.58 -5.45 -34.58
N GLY A 524 30.43 -5.55 -35.23
CA GLY A 524 29.63 -6.77 -35.35
C GLY A 524 28.68 -7.02 -34.18
N VAL A 525 28.46 -6.05 -33.30
CA VAL A 525 27.51 -6.16 -32.19
C VAL A 525 26.09 -5.97 -32.71
N LEU A 526 25.19 -6.91 -32.39
CA LEU A 526 23.79 -6.83 -32.76
C LEU A 526 23.09 -5.67 -32.03
N LEU A 527 22.58 -4.70 -32.79
CA LEU A 527 21.89 -3.53 -32.27
C LEU A 527 20.38 -3.71 -32.24
N LEU A 528 19.79 -4.23 -33.32
CA LEU A 528 18.37 -4.53 -33.41
C LEU A 528 18.06 -5.62 -34.43
N THR A 529 16.90 -6.25 -34.27
CA THR A 529 16.33 -7.15 -35.25
C THR A 529 15.02 -6.58 -35.79
N GLY A 530 14.70 -6.94 -37.04
CA GLY A 530 13.54 -6.43 -37.74
C GLY A 530 13.11 -7.37 -38.85
N ARG A 531 12.33 -6.83 -39.78
CA ARG A 531 11.89 -7.53 -40.99
C ARG A 531 12.06 -6.61 -42.19
N THR A 532 12.32 -7.20 -43.35
CA THR A 532 12.39 -6.46 -44.61
C THR A 532 11.06 -5.75 -44.90
N GLY A 533 11.12 -4.59 -45.55
CA GLY A 533 9.97 -3.76 -45.89
C GLY A 533 9.39 -2.93 -44.74
N ARG A 534 10.02 -2.91 -43.56
CA ARG A 534 9.65 -2.06 -42.41
C ARG A 534 10.67 -0.95 -42.20
N ASP A 535 10.19 0.17 -41.67
CA ASP A 535 11.05 1.27 -41.24
C ASP A 535 11.64 0.96 -39.87
N LEU A 536 12.97 1.01 -39.80
CA LEU A 536 13.73 0.74 -38.58
C LEU A 536 14.36 2.06 -38.12
N PRO A 537 13.91 2.64 -36.99
CA PRO A 537 14.53 3.84 -36.45
C PRO A 537 15.93 3.50 -35.93
N LEU A 538 16.91 4.23 -36.46
CA LEU A 538 18.32 4.10 -36.09
C LEU A 538 18.92 5.48 -35.95
N ARG A 539 19.90 5.62 -35.04
CA ARG A 539 20.74 6.81 -35.04
C ARG A 539 21.54 6.87 -36.35
N ALA A 540 21.93 8.06 -36.77
CA ALA A 540 22.80 8.23 -37.92
C ALA A 540 24.14 7.53 -37.68
N GLY A 541 24.65 6.83 -38.69
CA GLY A 541 25.83 6.00 -38.57
C GLY A 541 25.96 4.96 -39.69
N GLN A 542 27.03 4.19 -39.64
CA GLN A 542 27.26 3.07 -40.55
C GLN A 542 26.94 1.75 -39.86
N TYR A 543 26.26 0.88 -40.59
CA TYR A 543 25.77 -0.40 -40.08
C TYR A 543 26.08 -1.55 -41.03
N SER A 544 26.27 -2.73 -40.44
CA SER A 544 26.34 -3.99 -41.18
C SER A 544 25.00 -4.72 -41.07
N ILE A 545 24.47 -5.17 -42.20
CA ILE A 545 23.12 -5.72 -42.29
C ILE A 545 23.17 -7.19 -42.69
N THR A 546 22.47 -8.03 -41.93
CA THR A 546 22.27 -9.45 -42.24
C THR A 546 20.80 -9.71 -42.50
N VAL A 547 20.48 -10.20 -43.69
CA VAL A 547 19.14 -10.68 -44.05
C VAL A 547 19.09 -12.19 -43.86
N GLY A 548 18.08 -12.67 -43.15
CA GLY A 548 17.82 -14.08 -42.86
C GLY A 548 17.32 -14.87 -44.07
N SER A 549 18.00 -14.76 -45.20
CA SER A 549 17.80 -15.57 -46.41
C SER A 549 18.54 -16.91 -46.33
N VAL A 550 18.45 -17.69 -47.40
CA VAL A 550 19.17 -18.97 -47.54
C VAL A 550 20.11 -18.88 -48.75
N PRO A 551 21.45 -18.91 -48.55
CA PRO A 551 22.15 -18.62 -47.29
C PRO A 551 21.87 -17.18 -46.79
N PRO A 552 22.22 -16.84 -45.53
CA PRO A 552 22.10 -15.47 -45.03
C PRO A 552 22.85 -14.49 -45.92
N TYR A 553 22.22 -13.37 -46.25
CA TYR A 553 22.80 -12.35 -47.11
C TYR A 553 23.31 -11.19 -46.24
N GLU A 554 24.62 -10.99 -46.25
CA GLU A 554 25.28 -9.90 -45.53
C GLU A 554 25.75 -8.83 -46.52
N PHE A 555 25.54 -7.56 -46.19
CA PHE A 555 26.06 -6.44 -46.97
C PHE A 555 26.36 -5.23 -46.07
N CYS A 556 27.43 -4.50 -46.40
CA CYS A 556 28.02 -3.48 -45.54
C CYS A 556 28.95 -2.54 -46.36
N PRO A 557 29.11 -1.25 -45.97
CA PRO A 557 28.34 -0.53 -44.95
C PRO A 557 27.08 0.14 -45.53
N VAL A 558 26.00 0.16 -44.75
CA VAL A 558 24.82 0.98 -45.03
C VAL A 558 24.87 2.22 -44.15
N GLU A 559 24.78 3.40 -44.76
CA GLU A 559 24.84 4.68 -44.06
C GLU A 559 23.43 5.22 -43.81
N VAL A 560 23.06 5.37 -42.54
CA VAL A 560 21.84 6.05 -42.12
C VAL A 560 22.14 7.54 -41.92
N GLN A 561 21.45 8.39 -42.67
CA GLN A 561 21.60 9.84 -42.59
C GLN A 561 20.75 10.43 -41.45
N PRO A 562 21.23 11.47 -40.75
CA PRO A 562 20.43 12.16 -39.73
C PRO A 562 19.21 12.82 -40.36
N GLY A 563 18.02 12.60 -39.81
CA GLY A 563 16.75 13.11 -40.34
C GLY A 563 16.41 12.59 -41.74
N GLY A 564 17.06 11.51 -42.20
CA GLY A 564 16.92 10.97 -43.55
C GLY A 564 16.36 9.55 -43.56
N ARG A 565 15.80 9.17 -44.71
CA ARG A 565 15.40 7.79 -45.01
C ARG A 565 16.45 7.16 -45.92
N THR A 566 17.02 6.05 -45.46
CA THR A 566 17.91 5.19 -46.25
C THR A 566 17.11 3.96 -46.69
N ASP A 567 16.79 3.89 -47.98
CA ASP A 567 16.10 2.74 -48.58
C ASP A 567 17.10 1.92 -49.41
N GLU A 568 17.17 0.61 -49.14
CA GLU A 568 18.00 -0.35 -49.88
C GLU A 568 17.12 -1.43 -50.50
N ASP A 569 17.23 -1.61 -51.82
CA ASP A 569 16.45 -2.58 -52.59
C ASP A 569 17.29 -3.79 -52.98
N LEU A 570 17.09 -4.91 -52.28
CA LEU A 570 17.79 -6.16 -52.52
C LEU A 570 17.10 -6.97 -53.62
N ARG A 571 17.65 -6.87 -54.83
CA ARG A 571 17.27 -7.67 -56.01
C ARG A 571 18.29 -8.76 -56.29
N VAL A 572 18.67 -9.48 -55.24
CA VAL A 572 19.72 -10.50 -55.29
C VAL A 572 19.15 -11.91 -55.21
N PHE A 573 17.83 -12.08 -55.03
CA PHE A 573 17.22 -13.39 -54.85
C PHE A 573 16.68 -13.97 -56.16
N GLY A 574 16.94 -15.26 -56.38
CA GLY A 574 16.36 -16.09 -57.42
C GLY A 574 15.56 -17.24 -56.83
N GLY A 575 14.92 -18.03 -57.69
CA GLY A 575 14.17 -19.21 -57.30
C GLY A 575 14.84 -20.48 -57.80
N LEU A 576 14.80 -21.52 -57.00
CA LEU A 576 15.15 -22.89 -57.40
C LEU A 576 13.89 -23.75 -57.30
N TYR A 577 13.41 -24.24 -58.43
CA TYR A 577 12.36 -25.25 -58.47
C TYR A 577 12.94 -26.60 -58.87
N VAL A 578 12.91 -27.56 -57.95
CA VAL A 578 13.36 -28.93 -58.21
C VAL A 578 12.14 -29.83 -58.39
N ALA A 579 11.93 -30.36 -59.58
CA ALA A 579 10.91 -31.36 -59.85
C ALA A 579 11.44 -32.76 -59.55
N GLY A 580 10.57 -33.65 -59.07
CA GLY A 580 10.89 -35.05 -58.79
C GLY A 580 9.68 -35.79 -58.25
N GLY A 581 9.85 -37.07 -57.90
CA GLY A 581 8.79 -37.89 -57.30
C GLY A 581 8.28 -37.31 -55.97
N ALA A 582 6.97 -37.44 -55.71
CA ALA A 582 6.35 -36.89 -54.49
C ALA A 582 7.05 -37.39 -53.21
N GLY A 583 7.44 -36.45 -52.34
CA GLY A 583 8.19 -36.74 -51.11
C GLY A 583 9.71 -36.90 -51.29
N GLY A 584 10.23 -36.70 -52.51
CA GLY A 584 11.66 -36.66 -52.78
C GLY A 584 12.37 -35.53 -52.04
N ARG A 585 13.63 -35.79 -51.64
CA ARG A 585 14.49 -34.81 -50.97
C ARG A 585 15.79 -34.61 -51.75
N TYR A 586 16.30 -33.40 -51.70
CA TYR A 586 17.62 -33.06 -52.21
C TYR A 586 18.44 -32.32 -51.16
N ARG A 587 19.75 -32.48 -51.25
CA ARG A 587 20.74 -31.73 -50.50
C ARG A 587 21.21 -30.57 -51.39
N LEU A 588 21.24 -29.37 -50.84
CA LEU A 588 21.74 -28.18 -51.52
C LEU A 588 23.03 -27.73 -50.85
N GLU A 589 24.07 -27.51 -51.64
CA GLU A 589 25.36 -27.02 -51.17
C GLU A 589 25.82 -25.83 -52.01
N GLU A 590 26.62 -24.95 -51.43
CA GLU A 590 27.37 -23.94 -52.19
C GLU A 590 28.41 -24.63 -53.08
N ALA A 591 28.43 -24.28 -54.38
CA ALA A 591 29.31 -24.95 -55.35
C ALA A 591 30.80 -24.72 -55.05
N GLU A 592 31.16 -23.52 -54.56
CA GLU A 592 32.56 -23.16 -54.29
C GLU A 592 33.10 -23.77 -52.98
N THR A 593 32.29 -23.78 -51.92
CA THR A 593 32.75 -24.15 -50.57
C THR A 593 32.36 -25.58 -50.17
N GLY A 594 31.42 -26.19 -50.89
CA GLY A 594 30.78 -27.45 -50.47
C GLY A 594 29.98 -27.32 -49.18
N ARG A 595 29.71 -26.08 -48.72
CA ARG A 595 28.96 -25.85 -47.49
C ARG A 595 27.51 -26.29 -47.69
N LEU A 596 27.06 -27.20 -46.85
CA LEU A 596 25.67 -27.63 -46.80
C LEU A 596 24.76 -26.44 -46.45
N ILE A 597 23.92 -26.04 -47.40
CA ILE A 597 22.88 -25.03 -47.20
C ILE A 597 21.67 -25.64 -46.49
N GLY A 598 21.29 -26.85 -46.90
CA GLY A 598 20.19 -27.58 -46.24
C GLY A 598 19.70 -28.79 -47.02
N ARG A 599 18.62 -29.38 -46.51
CA ARG A 599 17.90 -30.47 -47.16
C ARG A 599 16.46 -30.02 -47.40
N PHE A 600 16.00 -30.12 -48.64
CA PHE A 600 14.74 -29.56 -49.08
C PHE A 600 13.90 -30.62 -49.79
N LEU A 601 12.60 -30.36 -49.88
CA LEU A 601 11.66 -31.21 -50.62
C LEU A 601 11.60 -30.77 -52.07
N VAL A 602 11.40 -31.73 -52.98
CA VAL A 602 11.05 -31.44 -54.37
C VAL A 602 9.61 -30.91 -54.45
N GLY A 603 9.32 -30.12 -55.50
CA GLY A 603 7.97 -29.61 -55.78
C GLY A 603 7.65 -28.22 -55.21
N GLU A 604 8.58 -27.59 -54.50
CA GLU A 604 8.47 -26.19 -54.04
C GLU A 604 9.55 -25.32 -54.66
N THR A 605 9.26 -24.02 -54.80
CA THR A 605 10.27 -23.03 -55.23
C THR A 605 10.99 -22.51 -54.00
N LEU A 606 12.28 -22.82 -53.88
CA LEU A 606 13.14 -22.29 -52.83
C LEU A 606 13.69 -20.93 -53.27
N VAL A 607 13.49 -19.90 -52.46
CA VAL A 607 14.09 -18.58 -52.69
C VAL A 607 15.52 -18.59 -52.15
N LEU A 608 16.49 -18.32 -53.03
CA LEU A 608 17.92 -18.38 -52.74
C LEU A 608 18.60 -17.08 -53.16
N VAL A 609 19.69 -16.73 -52.48
CA VAL A 609 20.62 -15.70 -52.97
C VAL A 609 21.19 -16.15 -54.32
N ALA A 610 21.29 -15.26 -55.30
CA ALA A 610 21.90 -15.57 -56.59
C ALA A 610 23.35 -16.02 -56.42
N GLY A 611 23.73 -17.09 -57.11
CA GLY A 611 25.02 -17.75 -56.91
C GLY A 611 25.06 -19.14 -57.54
N GLU A 612 26.20 -19.80 -57.38
CA GLU A 612 26.41 -21.15 -57.86
C GLU A 612 26.25 -22.17 -56.73
N TYR A 613 25.38 -23.15 -56.95
CA TYR A 613 25.05 -24.20 -56.00
C TYR A 613 25.19 -25.56 -56.67
N ALA A 614 25.22 -26.60 -55.85
CA ALA A 614 25.16 -27.98 -56.29
C ALA A 614 24.01 -28.71 -55.60
N ILE A 615 23.27 -29.50 -56.37
CA ILE A 615 22.16 -30.32 -55.88
C ILE A 615 22.57 -31.78 -55.90
N GLU A 616 22.40 -32.47 -54.78
CA GLU A 616 22.59 -33.91 -54.66
C GLU A 616 21.26 -34.58 -54.28
N ALA A 617 20.82 -35.54 -55.10
CA ALA A 617 19.59 -36.30 -54.83
C ALA A 617 19.83 -37.30 -53.69
N ALA A 618 18.86 -37.47 -52.78
CA ALA A 618 19.00 -38.36 -51.62
C ALA A 618 19.09 -39.87 -51.97
N ALA A 619 18.83 -40.26 -53.23
CA ALA A 619 18.67 -41.65 -53.68
C ALA A 619 19.81 -42.15 -54.61
N GLY A 620 21.08 -41.86 -54.26
CA GLY A 620 22.26 -42.62 -54.74
C GLY A 620 22.98 -42.11 -56.00
N ASP A 621 24.32 -42.11 -55.90
CA ASP A 621 25.42 -42.08 -56.90
C ASP A 621 25.39 -41.12 -58.10
N LEU A 622 24.45 -40.19 -58.19
CA LEU A 622 24.54 -39.12 -59.19
C LEU A 622 25.53 -38.05 -58.72
N PRO A 623 26.48 -37.63 -59.58
CA PRO A 623 27.37 -36.52 -59.25
C PRO A 623 26.53 -35.26 -58.99
N PRO A 624 26.95 -34.38 -58.05
CA PRO A 624 26.23 -33.16 -57.74
C PRO A 624 25.94 -32.36 -59.01
N LEU A 625 24.67 -32.00 -59.22
CA LEU A 625 24.24 -31.24 -60.38
C LEU A 625 24.47 -29.75 -60.12
N PRO A 626 25.33 -29.07 -60.90
CA PRO A 626 25.54 -27.64 -60.71
C PRO A 626 24.28 -26.87 -61.13
N VAL A 627 23.90 -25.91 -60.32
CA VAL A 627 22.80 -24.98 -60.59
C VAL A 627 23.27 -23.56 -60.37
N ASN A 628 23.06 -22.72 -61.38
CA ASN A 628 23.30 -21.30 -61.28
C ASN A 628 21.95 -20.61 -61.02
N ILE A 629 21.83 -19.98 -59.86
CA ILE A 629 20.66 -19.19 -59.47
C ILE A 629 20.90 -17.75 -59.88
N ARG A 630 20.03 -17.23 -60.75
CA ARG A 630 20.06 -15.83 -61.18
C ARG A 630 18.97 -15.04 -60.48
N ALA A 631 19.30 -13.83 -60.05
CA ALA A 631 18.33 -12.95 -59.43
C ALA A 631 17.15 -12.65 -60.39
N GLY A 632 15.93 -12.61 -59.85
CA GLY A 632 14.71 -12.36 -60.65
C GLY A 632 14.34 -13.47 -61.63
N MET A 633 14.91 -14.67 -61.50
CA MET A 633 14.60 -15.83 -62.34
C MET A 633 14.36 -17.07 -61.47
N VAL A 634 13.57 -18.02 -61.99
CA VAL A 634 13.44 -19.35 -61.40
C VAL A 634 14.20 -20.35 -62.25
N SER A 635 15.27 -20.90 -61.69
CA SER A 635 15.99 -22.03 -62.27
C SER A 635 15.23 -23.31 -61.96
N ARG A 636 14.91 -24.08 -63.00
CA ARG A 636 14.23 -25.38 -62.88
C ARG A 636 15.21 -26.52 -63.12
N ILE A 637 15.17 -27.51 -62.23
CA ILE A 637 15.89 -28.78 -62.38
C ILE A 637 14.90 -29.92 -62.22
N ASP A 638 14.92 -30.88 -63.15
CA ASP A 638 14.15 -32.10 -63.04
C ASP A 638 15.10 -33.22 -62.57
N LEU A 639 14.90 -33.70 -61.34
CA LEU A 639 15.60 -34.89 -60.84
C LEU A 639 14.92 -36.15 -61.40
N PRO A 640 15.69 -37.17 -61.79
CA PRO A 640 15.18 -38.39 -62.40
C PRO A 640 14.27 -39.22 -61.47
#